data_AF-A0A2U3LXV5-F1
#
_entry.id   AF-A0A2U3LXV5-F1
#
_cell.length_a   1.000
_cell.length_b   1.000
_cell.length_c   1.000
_cell.angle_alpha   90.00
_cell.angle_beta   90.00
_cell.angle_gamma   90.00
#
_symmetry.space_group_name_H-M   'P 1'
#
loop_
_entity.id
_entity.type
_entity.pdbx_description
1 polymer ?
#
loop_
_entity_poly.entity_id
_entity_poly.type
_entity_poly.pdbx_seq_one_letter_code
_entity_poly.pdbx_strand_id
1 'polypeptide(L)'
;MKYRRNKVKREHGIIQNALLWLENLGRLSEVTDIIPGVIEVSHSSERGIVYKYETQTGCKLLLKSNGSIQEVFVVTKEPACVQEWVKKEFPPDSPQLESQIVSESKPQLLSRKKLSVVPRKLKPGQKNKTSTRGLPHSKKRPSRNIHKPSRGDQDSPNLADRLDLATLKALCHLKKSLENAKIQDIKAKFKNPLQQ
;
A
#
# COMPACT_ATOMS: atom_id res chain seq x y z
N MET A 1 14.04 -6.61 -22.93
CA MET A 1 13.42 -6.16 -21.65
C MET A 1 13.16 -7.39 -20.79
N LYS A 2 13.65 -7.47 -19.54
CA LYS A 2 13.64 -8.74 -18.76
C LYS A 2 12.50 -8.88 -17.75
N TYR A 3 11.91 -7.76 -17.28
CA TYR A 3 11.05 -7.74 -16.08
C TYR A 3 9.65 -7.13 -16.31
N ARG A 4 9.13 -7.16 -17.55
CA ARG A 4 7.74 -6.77 -17.86
C ARG A 4 6.88 -8.01 -18.12
N ARG A 5 5.62 -8.00 -17.63
CA ARG A 5 4.57 -8.97 -17.97
C ARG A 5 3.20 -8.26 -17.94
N ASN A 6 2.37 -8.47 -18.95
CA ASN A 6 1.04 -7.84 -19.10
C ASN A 6 1.12 -6.30 -19.00
N LYS A 7 2.08 -5.70 -19.71
CA LYS A 7 2.46 -4.26 -19.67
C LYS A 7 2.96 -3.74 -18.31
N VAL A 8 2.91 -4.52 -17.22
CA VAL A 8 3.41 -4.12 -15.89
C VAL A 8 4.89 -4.44 -15.71
N LYS A 9 5.70 -3.44 -15.32
CA LYS A 9 7.08 -3.66 -14.81
C LYS A 9 7.05 -4.27 -13.42
N ARG A 10 7.89 -5.29 -13.18
CA ARG A 10 8.00 -6.01 -11.88
C ARG A 10 9.42 -5.95 -11.29
N GLU A 11 10.12 -4.85 -11.56
CA GLU A 11 11.46 -4.56 -11.02
C GLU A 11 11.38 -4.08 -9.56
N HIS A 12 10.26 -3.43 -9.21
CA HIS A 12 9.85 -3.16 -7.84
C HIS A 12 8.77 -4.16 -7.41
N GLY A 13 8.68 -4.41 -6.10
CA GLY A 13 7.57 -5.18 -5.53
C GLY A 13 6.23 -4.46 -5.79
N ILE A 14 5.17 -5.23 -6.01
CA ILE A 14 3.82 -4.71 -6.20
C ILE A 14 3.02 -4.94 -4.92
N ILE A 15 2.35 -3.90 -4.45
CA ILE A 15 1.55 -3.93 -3.22
C ILE A 15 0.46 -5.03 -3.26
N GLN A 16 0.22 -5.68 -2.13
CA GLN A 16 -0.62 -6.88 -2.08
C GLN A 16 -2.04 -6.63 -2.58
N ASN A 17 -2.53 -7.58 -3.39
CA ASN A 17 -3.79 -7.58 -4.16
C ASN A 17 -3.83 -6.68 -5.41
N ALA A 18 -2.97 -5.66 -5.52
CA ALA A 18 -3.03 -4.73 -6.66
C ALA A 18 -2.54 -5.30 -7.99
N LEU A 19 -1.77 -6.40 -7.98
CA LEU A 19 -1.29 -7.04 -9.21
C LEU A 19 -2.44 -7.39 -10.17
N LEU A 20 -3.55 -7.93 -9.66
CA LEU A 20 -4.69 -8.31 -10.49
C LEU A 20 -5.35 -7.08 -11.13
N TRP A 21 -5.46 -5.99 -10.39
CA TRP A 21 -6.02 -4.72 -10.88
C TRP A 21 -5.12 -4.11 -11.98
N LEU A 22 -3.79 -4.10 -11.77
CA LEU A 22 -2.83 -3.62 -12.78
C LEU A 22 -2.79 -4.52 -14.02
N GLU A 23 -2.91 -5.83 -13.87
CA GLU A 23 -2.99 -6.76 -15.01
C GLU A 23 -4.31 -6.63 -15.78
N ASN A 24 -5.43 -6.30 -15.12
CA ASN A 24 -6.70 -5.98 -15.78
C ASN A 24 -6.61 -4.64 -16.54
N LEU A 25 -6.07 -3.59 -15.90
CA LEU A 25 -5.81 -2.29 -16.54
C LEU A 25 -4.89 -2.43 -17.76
N GLY A 26 -3.88 -3.30 -17.69
CA GLY A 26 -2.97 -3.59 -18.81
C GLY A 26 -3.63 -4.25 -20.03
N ARG A 27 -4.88 -4.74 -19.92
CA ARG A 27 -5.64 -5.30 -21.07
C ARG A 27 -6.26 -4.22 -21.95
N LEU A 28 -6.45 -2.99 -21.45
CA LEU A 28 -6.93 -1.87 -22.27
C LEU A 28 -5.95 -1.59 -23.41
N SER A 29 -6.45 -1.17 -24.56
CA SER A 29 -5.64 -0.83 -25.75
C SER A 29 -4.73 0.36 -25.48
N GLU A 30 -5.28 1.45 -24.92
CA GLU A 30 -4.60 2.75 -24.79
C GLU A 30 -3.44 2.73 -23.79
N VAL A 31 -3.53 1.87 -22.78
CA VAL A 31 -2.47 1.63 -21.81
C VAL A 31 -1.29 0.97 -22.50
N THR A 32 -0.13 1.62 -22.50
CA THR A 32 1.08 1.17 -23.20
C THR A 32 2.09 0.50 -22.25
N ASP A 33 2.33 1.09 -21.07
CA ASP A 33 3.27 0.58 -20.05
C ASP A 33 2.77 0.98 -18.65
N ILE A 34 2.92 0.10 -17.66
CA ILE A 34 2.52 0.34 -16.26
C ILE A 34 3.77 0.26 -15.39
N ILE A 35 4.05 1.37 -14.70
CA ILE A 35 5.28 1.60 -13.94
C ILE A 35 4.90 1.80 -12.46
N PRO A 36 4.87 0.73 -11.64
CA PRO A 36 4.77 0.86 -10.20
C PRO A 36 6.05 1.50 -9.62
N GLY A 37 5.87 2.45 -8.71
CA GLY A 37 6.94 3.10 -7.95
C GLY A 37 7.30 2.33 -6.68
N VAL A 38 7.91 3.05 -5.73
CA VAL A 38 8.24 2.52 -4.39
C VAL A 38 6.95 2.27 -3.59
N ILE A 39 6.97 1.26 -2.70
CA ILE A 39 5.92 1.06 -1.70
C ILE A 39 6.27 1.88 -0.46
N GLU A 40 5.37 2.78 -0.07
CA GLU A 40 5.46 3.58 1.15
C GLU A 40 4.61 2.95 2.25
N VAL A 41 5.06 3.03 3.51
CA VAL A 41 4.27 2.60 4.66
C VAL A 41 3.22 3.66 4.99
N SER A 42 2.00 3.23 5.29
CA SER A 42 0.90 4.10 5.69
C SER A 42 0.23 3.58 6.96
N HIS A 43 -0.55 4.42 7.62
CA HIS A 43 -1.39 4.02 8.76
C HIS A 43 -2.87 3.87 8.38
N SER A 44 -3.23 4.10 7.11
CA SER A 44 -4.60 3.87 6.62
C SER A 44 -4.88 2.38 6.38
N SER A 45 -6.09 1.95 6.73
CA SER A 45 -6.65 0.62 6.45
C SER A 45 -7.36 0.55 5.09
N GLU A 46 -7.52 1.68 4.40
CA GLU A 46 -8.15 1.80 3.08
C GLU A 46 -7.53 0.88 2.03
N ARG A 47 -8.34 0.48 1.04
CA ARG A 47 -7.94 -0.40 -0.06
C ARG A 47 -8.57 0.06 -1.37
N GLY A 48 -7.82 -0.03 -2.45
CA GLY A 48 -8.32 0.24 -3.81
C GLY A 48 -7.36 1.08 -4.64
N ILE A 49 -7.89 1.66 -5.71
CA ILE A 49 -7.15 2.54 -6.63
C ILE A 49 -7.81 3.91 -6.64
N VAL A 50 -7.02 4.95 -6.41
CA VAL A 50 -7.45 6.35 -6.51
C VAL A 50 -6.72 7.00 -7.69
N TYR A 51 -7.45 7.66 -8.58
CA TYR A 51 -6.88 8.48 -9.64
C TYR A 51 -6.34 9.79 -9.04
N LYS A 52 -5.06 10.13 -9.25
CA LYS A 52 -4.49 11.40 -8.76
C LYS A 52 -4.60 12.51 -9.80
N TYR A 53 -3.80 12.44 -10.86
CA TYR A 53 -3.67 13.51 -11.85
C TYR A 53 -3.07 13.01 -13.17
N GLU A 54 -3.17 13.86 -14.19
CA GLU A 54 -2.64 13.61 -15.54
C GLU A 54 -1.20 14.08 -15.71
N THR A 55 -0.48 13.40 -16.60
CA THR A 55 0.92 13.67 -16.91
C THR A 55 1.09 13.76 -18.42
N GLN A 56 2.20 14.35 -18.89
CA GLN A 56 2.47 14.54 -20.32
C GLN A 56 2.53 13.23 -21.14
N THR A 57 2.53 12.06 -20.49
CA THR A 57 2.62 10.73 -21.11
C THR A 57 1.54 9.75 -20.64
N GLY A 58 0.52 10.24 -19.92
CA GLY A 58 -0.57 9.41 -19.39
C GLY A 58 -1.11 9.93 -18.06
N CYS A 59 -1.21 9.07 -17.04
CA CYS A 59 -1.77 9.45 -15.74
C CYS A 59 -1.06 8.79 -14.55
N LYS A 60 -1.33 9.33 -13.36
CA LYS A 60 -0.81 8.84 -12.08
C LYS A 60 -1.93 8.30 -11.21
N LEU A 61 -1.77 7.07 -10.75
CA LEU A 61 -2.67 6.38 -9.84
C LEU A 61 -2.01 6.20 -8.47
N LEU A 62 -2.84 6.10 -7.44
CA LEU A 62 -2.45 5.74 -6.07
C LEU A 62 -3.12 4.42 -5.69
N LEU A 63 -2.30 3.39 -5.49
CA LEU A 63 -2.76 2.14 -4.90
C LEU A 63 -2.75 2.29 -3.39
N LYS A 64 -3.90 2.05 -2.73
CA LYS A 64 -3.99 1.90 -1.28
C LYS A 64 -4.17 0.41 -0.93
N SER A 65 -3.46 -0.04 0.09
CA SER A 65 -3.71 -1.34 0.74
C SER A 65 -3.45 -1.21 2.24
N ASN A 66 -3.87 -2.21 3.02
CA ASN A 66 -3.89 -2.14 4.48
C ASN A 66 -2.50 -1.89 5.09
N GLY A 67 -2.20 -0.64 5.48
CA GLY A 67 -0.91 -0.22 6.02
C GLY A 67 0.15 0.15 4.99
N SER A 68 -0.18 0.30 3.69
CA SER A 68 0.79 0.64 2.65
C SER A 68 0.18 1.35 1.45
N ILE A 69 0.98 2.16 0.77
CA ILE A 69 0.61 2.93 -0.41
C ILE A 69 1.65 2.71 -1.50
N GLN A 70 1.23 2.68 -2.77
CA GLN A 70 2.15 2.62 -3.91
C GLN A 70 1.67 3.54 -5.02
N GLU A 71 2.51 4.46 -5.47
CA GLU A 71 2.23 5.26 -6.65
C GLU A 71 2.48 4.46 -7.93
N VAL A 72 1.63 4.62 -8.95
CA VAL A 72 1.77 3.95 -10.24
C VAL A 72 1.63 4.99 -11.35
N PHE A 73 2.60 5.01 -12.27
CA PHE A 73 2.51 5.79 -13.50
C PHE A 73 2.03 4.88 -14.62
N VAL A 74 0.95 5.28 -15.28
CA VAL A 74 0.33 4.58 -16.41
C VAL A 74 0.61 5.38 -17.66
N VAL A 75 1.41 4.81 -18.56
CA VAL A 75 1.69 5.43 -19.87
C VAL A 75 0.49 5.14 -20.77
N THR A 76 -0.24 6.17 -21.18
CA THR A 76 -1.43 6.08 -22.03
C THR A 76 -1.54 7.33 -22.89
N LYS A 77 -2.11 7.20 -24.10
CA LYS A 77 -2.50 8.36 -24.92
C LYS A 77 -3.78 9.02 -24.41
N GLU A 78 -4.65 8.21 -23.80
CA GLU A 78 -5.97 8.62 -23.35
C GLU A 78 -6.06 8.37 -21.83
N PRO A 79 -5.90 9.41 -21.00
CA PRO A 79 -5.99 9.28 -19.55
C PRO A 79 -7.45 9.17 -19.06
N ALA A 80 -8.40 9.73 -19.81
CA ALA A 80 -9.82 9.71 -19.51
C ALA A 80 -10.37 8.28 -19.32
N CYS A 81 -10.10 7.37 -20.26
CA CYS A 81 -10.53 5.96 -20.14
C CYS A 81 -9.93 5.24 -18.92
N VAL A 82 -8.74 5.64 -18.46
CA VAL A 82 -8.17 5.11 -17.21
C VAL A 82 -8.90 5.68 -15.99
N GLN A 83 -9.26 6.97 -16.02
CA GLN A 83 -10.08 7.57 -14.96
C GLN A 83 -11.47 6.94 -14.86
N GLU A 84 -12.13 6.69 -16.00
CA GLU A 84 -13.43 6.02 -16.08
C GLU A 84 -13.34 4.56 -15.60
N TRP A 85 -12.31 3.83 -16.01
CA TRP A 85 -12.06 2.46 -15.53
C TRP A 85 -11.88 2.42 -14.01
N VAL A 86 -11.11 3.36 -13.43
CA VAL A 86 -10.95 3.47 -11.97
C VAL A 86 -12.30 3.79 -11.30
N LYS A 87 -13.06 4.77 -11.80
CA LYS A 87 -14.40 5.12 -11.26
C LYS A 87 -15.38 3.94 -11.30
N LYS A 88 -15.28 3.07 -12.30
CA LYS A 88 -16.15 1.90 -12.51
C LYS A 88 -15.81 0.73 -11.58
N GLU A 89 -14.52 0.41 -11.44
CA GLU A 89 -14.06 -0.71 -10.60
C GLU A 89 -13.95 -0.33 -9.11
N PHE A 90 -13.73 0.96 -8.82
CA PHE A 90 -13.58 1.53 -7.48
C PHE A 90 -14.45 2.81 -7.36
N PRO A 91 -15.78 2.67 -7.23
CA PRO A 91 -16.66 3.82 -7.02
C PRO A 91 -16.32 4.56 -5.71
N PRO A 92 -16.48 5.90 -5.66
CA PRO A 92 -16.03 6.73 -4.53
C PRO A 92 -16.88 6.60 -3.26
N ASP A 93 -17.93 5.77 -3.25
CA ASP A 93 -18.94 5.67 -2.18
C ASP A 93 -18.45 4.97 -0.89
N SER A 94 -17.13 4.97 -0.65
CA SER A 94 -16.52 4.72 0.66
C SER A 94 -16.04 6.07 1.22
N PRO A 95 -16.77 6.72 2.14
CA PRO A 95 -16.54 8.12 2.48
C PRO A 95 -15.26 8.33 3.28
N GLN A 96 -14.21 8.83 2.61
CA GLN A 96 -13.04 9.39 3.31
C GLN A 96 -12.35 10.54 2.55
N LEU A 97 -12.95 11.72 2.73
CA LEU A 97 -12.29 13.03 2.80
C LEU A 97 -11.37 13.44 1.64
N GLU A 98 -11.95 14.20 0.71
CA GLU A 98 -11.21 15.04 -0.22
C GLU A 98 -10.21 15.94 0.52
N SER A 99 -8.98 16.01 0.01
CA SER A 99 -8.01 17.01 0.45
C SER A 99 -7.25 17.57 -0.75
N GLN A 100 -7.71 18.74 -1.20
CA GLN A 100 -6.99 19.72 -2.01
C GLN A 100 -6.65 19.30 -3.46
N ILE A 101 -7.68 19.35 -4.32
CA ILE A 101 -7.49 19.87 -5.68
C ILE A 101 -7.82 21.38 -5.62
N VAL A 102 -6.80 22.22 -5.78
CA VAL A 102 -6.97 23.60 -6.26
C VAL A 102 -5.91 23.83 -7.33
N SER A 103 -6.38 24.10 -8.55
CA SER A 103 -5.55 24.46 -9.69
C SER A 103 -5.51 25.98 -9.82
N GLU A 104 -4.34 26.59 -10.05
CA GLU A 104 -4.13 27.40 -11.27
C GLU A 104 -2.68 27.87 -11.47
N SER A 105 -2.44 28.44 -12.65
CA SER A 105 -1.14 28.61 -13.30
C SER A 105 -0.47 29.98 -13.10
N LYS A 106 0.87 30.04 -13.12
CA LYS A 106 1.70 30.71 -14.18
C LYS A 106 3.23 30.58 -13.94
N PRO A 107 4.13 31.00 -14.87
CA PRO A 107 5.45 30.38 -15.03
C PRO A 107 6.64 31.11 -14.39
N GLN A 108 7.82 30.51 -14.55
CA GLN A 108 9.13 30.92 -14.04
C GLN A 108 9.59 32.32 -14.47
N LEU A 109 10.33 33.01 -13.59
CA LEU A 109 11.42 33.89 -14.01
C LEU A 109 12.53 33.98 -12.94
N LEU A 110 13.64 33.26 -13.13
CA LEU A 110 14.85 33.34 -12.30
C LEU A 110 16.03 33.84 -13.14
N SER A 111 16.27 35.14 -13.11
CA SER A 111 17.34 35.80 -13.86
C SER A 111 18.68 35.77 -13.09
N ARG A 112 19.70 35.16 -13.70
CA ARG A 112 21.09 35.20 -13.21
C ARG A 112 21.72 36.59 -13.37
N LYS A 113 22.34 37.13 -12.31
CA LYS A 113 23.56 37.98 -12.28
C LYS A 113 23.85 38.45 -10.83
N LYS A 114 25.07 38.79 -10.39
CA LYS A 114 26.42 38.22 -10.61
C LYS A 114 27.40 38.90 -9.62
N LEU A 115 28.20 38.13 -8.85
CA LEU A 115 29.46 38.53 -8.14
C LEU A 115 29.41 39.77 -7.20
N SER A 116 29.74 39.66 -5.91
CA SER A 116 31.12 39.52 -5.35
C SER A 116 31.01 39.49 -3.79
N VAL A 117 32.02 39.52 -2.89
CA VAL A 117 33.49 39.78 -2.89
C VAL A 117 34.20 38.78 -1.95
N VAL A 118 35.52 38.58 -2.11
CA VAL A 118 36.44 37.70 -1.34
C VAL A 118 37.82 38.44 -1.30
N PRO A 119 38.70 38.40 -0.25
CA PRO A 119 38.95 37.39 0.81
C PRO A 119 38.68 37.95 2.25
N ARG A 120 39.22 37.56 3.43
CA ARG A 120 40.53 37.01 3.93
C ARG A 120 40.40 36.01 5.11
N LYS A 121 41.53 35.66 5.75
CA LYS A 121 41.78 34.59 6.75
C LYS A 121 41.92 35.14 8.18
N LEU A 122 41.81 34.27 9.19
CA LEU A 122 42.88 34.00 10.19
C LEU A 122 42.63 32.69 11.00
N LYS A 123 43.68 32.19 11.68
CA LYS A 123 43.75 31.12 12.70
C LYS A 123 44.75 31.64 13.80
N PRO A 124 45.20 30.90 14.87
CA PRO A 124 44.84 29.57 15.40
C PRO A 124 44.71 29.51 16.96
N GLY A 125 44.52 28.30 17.53
CA GLY A 125 44.73 27.99 18.96
C GLY A 125 43.46 27.93 19.81
N GLN A 126 43.42 27.25 20.97
CA GLN A 126 44.47 26.52 21.71
C GLN A 126 44.02 25.10 22.16
N LYS A 127 44.99 24.33 22.66
CA LYS A 127 44.86 22.95 23.18
C LYS A 127 44.36 22.95 24.63
N ASN A 128 43.85 21.80 25.11
CA ASN A 128 44.20 21.26 26.44
C ASN A 128 44.06 19.72 26.46
N LYS A 129 44.69 19.04 27.43
CA LYS A 129 44.80 17.56 27.51
C LYS A 129 44.67 17.04 28.95
N THR A 130 43.85 16.00 29.15
CA THR A 130 43.97 14.91 30.16
C THR A 130 42.93 13.84 29.77
N SER A 131 43.10 12.51 29.80
CA SER A 131 44.14 11.55 30.25
C SER A 131 44.08 11.03 31.70
N THR A 132 43.15 10.11 32.01
CA THR A 132 43.43 8.93 32.86
C THR A 132 42.42 7.77 32.70
N ARG A 133 42.99 6.58 32.46
CA ARG A 133 42.71 5.23 33.02
C ARG A 133 41.35 4.93 33.70
N GLY A 134 40.70 3.85 33.24
CA GLY A 134 39.68 3.06 33.95
C GLY A 134 39.42 1.74 33.20
N LEU A 135 39.25 0.61 33.90
CA LEU A 135 39.15 -0.74 33.29
C LEU A 135 37.70 -1.27 33.20
N PRO A 136 37.38 -2.19 32.28
CA PRO A 136 36.01 -2.69 32.07
C PRO A 136 35.65 -3.79 33.06
N HIS A 137 34.41 -3.78 33.58
CA HIS A 137 33.90 -4.88 34.41
C HIS A 137 33.02 -5.84 33.61
N SER A 138 33.43 -7.10 33.52
CA SER A 138 32.62 -8.19 32.95
C SER A 138 31.71 -8.82 34.01
N LYS A 139 30.50 -9.26 33.61
CA LYS A 139 29.68 -10.24 34.34
C LYS A 139 28.67 -10.92 33.41
N LYS A 140 29.12 -12.07 32.89
CA LYS A 140 28.44 -13.38 32.85
C LYS A 140 26.90 -13.42 32.61
N ARG A 141 26.52 -14.04 31.49
CA ARG A 141 25.22 -14.71 31.30
C ARG A 141 25.11 -15.96 32.19
N PRO A 142 23.91 -16.40 32.55
CA PRO A 142 23.55 -17.81 32.57
C PRO A 142 22.86 -18.21 31.25
N SER A 143 23.21 -19.37 30.70
CA SER A 143 22.49 -19.99 29.57
C SER A 143 21.22 -20.70 30.05
N ARG A 144 20.17 -20.73 29.22
CA ARG A 144 19.09 -21.73 29.34
C ARG A 144 18.92 -22.49 28.03
N ASN A 145 18.42 -23.72 28.14
CA ASN A 145 18.82 -24.80 27.24
C ASN A 145 18.14 -24.82 25.86
N ILE A 146 18.84 -25.45 24.92
CA ILE A 146 18.27 -25.95 23.67
C ILE A 146 17.42 -27.18 23.97
N HIS A 147 16.20 -27.23 23.44
CA HIS A 147 15.57 -28.49 23.03
C HIS A 147 15.08 -28.36 21.58
N LYS A 148 15.83 -28.94 20.65
CA LYS A 148 15.28 -29.40 19.37
C LYS A 148 14.89 -30.87 19.55
N PRO A 149 13.64 -31.26 19.28
CA PRO A 149 13.36 -32.55 18.68
C PRO A 149 13.66 -32.47 17.17
N SER A 150 14.28 -33.51 16.64
CA SER A 150 14.48 -33.74 15.21
C SER A 150 13.55 -34.85 14.72
N ARG A 151 13.40 -34.97 13.39
CA ARG A 151 12.47 -35.85 12.66
C ARG A 151 11.01 -35.40 12.79
N GLY A 152 10.33 -35.41 11.65
CA GLY A 152 9.01 -34.82 11.51
C GLY A 152 7.89 -35.82 11.71
N ASP A 153 6.71 -35.27 11.91
CA ASP A 153 5.44 -35.91 11.59
C ASP A 153 4.56 -34.88 10.84
N GLN A 154 3.50 -35.33 10.17
CA GLN A 154 2.67 -34.48 9.28
C GLN A 154 1.55 -33.71 10.02
N ASP A 155 1.73 -33.43 11.32
CA ASP A 155 0.76 -32.71 12.15
C ASP A 155 1.14 -31.24 12.37
N SER A 156 0.86 -30.41 11.34
CA SER A 156 0.70 -28.98 11.58
C SER A 156 -0.57 -28.76 12.43
N PRO A 157 -0.50 -28.15 13.64
CA PRO A 157 -1.67 -27.98 14.48
C PRO A 157 -2.73 -27.18 13.74
N ASN A 158 -3.93 -27.75 13.62
CA ASN A 158 -4.96 -27.23 12.75
C ASN A 158 -5.38 -25.83 13.25
N LEU A 159 -5.59 -24.88 12.34
CA LEU A 159 -5.86 -23.49 12.73
C LEU A 159 -7.17 -23.36 13.54
N ALA A 160 -8.08 -24.33 13.43
CA ALA A 160 -9.26 -24.47 14.28
C ALA A 160 -8.92 -24.59 15.78
N ASP A 161 -7.87 -25.33 16.14
CA ASP A 161 -7.48 -25.62 17.53
C ASP A 161 -6.84 -24.41 18.25
N ARG A 162 -6.62 -23.32 17.51
CA ARG A 162 -6.09 -22.04 18.02
C ARG A 162 -7.16 -20.97 18.19
N LEU A 163 -8.43 -21.29 17.93
CA LEU A 163 -9.56 -20.39 18.12
C LEU A 163 -10.12 -20.52 19.54
N ASP A 164 -10.33 -19.39 20.22
CA ASP A 164 -10.99 -19.38 21.51
C ASP A 164 -12.46 -19.82 21.40
N LEU A 165 -12.98 -20.41 22.47
CA LEU A 165 -14.37 -20.87 22.57
C LEU A 165 -15.37 -19.73 22.36
N ALA A 166 -15.04 -18.48 22.73
CA ALA A 166 -15.87 -17.33 22.40
C ALA A 166 -15.91 -17.05 20.89
N THR A 167 -14.76 -17.16 20.21
CA THR A 167 -14.67 -16.99 18.75
C THR A 167 -15.49 -18.07 18.01
N LEU A 168 -15.39 -19.33 18.42
CA LEU A 168 -16.16 -20.43 17.84
C LEU A 168 -17.68 -20.23 18.03
N LYS A 169 -18.11 -19.77 19.21
CA LYS A 169 -19.51 -19.41 19.48
C LYS A 169 -20.00 -18.24 18.60
N ALA A 170 -19.18 -17.19 18.44
CA ALA A 170 -19.50 -16.05 17.60
C ALA A 170 -19.67 -16.43 16.12
N LEU A 171 -18.75 -17.25 15.57
CA LEU A 171 -18.84 -17.77 14.20
C LEU A 171 -20.08 -18.66 13.99
N CYS A 172 -20.43 -19.50 14.97
CA CYS A 172 -21.65 -20.31 14.94
C CYS A 172 -22.92 -19.45 14.92
N HIS A 173 -22.96 -18.38 15.73
CA HIS A 173 -24.09 -17.44 15.74
C HIS A 173 -24.21 -16.67 14.41
N LEU A 174 -23.09 -16.18 13.87
CA LEU A 174 -23.06 -15.47 12.58
C LEU A 174 -23.53 -16.38 11.44
N LYS A 175 -23.08 -17.64 11.38
CA LYS A 175 -23.55 -18.62 10.39
C LYS A 175 -25.08 -18.78 10.45
N LYS A 176 -25.65 -19.03 11.64
CA LYS A 176 -27.10 -19.17 11.82
C LYS A 176 -27.88 -17.93 11.41
N SER A 177 -27.33 -16.74 11.68
CA SER A 177 -27.93 -15.47 11.27
C SER A 177 -28.00 -15.34 9.73
N LEU A 178 -26.93 -15.70 9.01
CA LEU A 178 -26.91 -15.69 7.54
C LEU A 178 -27.83 -16.76 6.92
N GLU A 179 -27.95 -17.93 7.54
CA GLU A 179 -28.87 -18.99 7.09
C GLU A 179 -30.34 -18.55 7.27
N ASN A 180 -30.67 -17.95 8.42
CA ASN A 180 -32.00 -17.38 8.68
C ASN A 180 -32.34 -16.21 7.75
N ALA A 181 -31.38 -15.32 7.46
CA ALA A 181 -31.57 -14.20 6.53
C ALA A 181 -31.92 -14.70 5.12
N LYS A 182 -31.17 -15.67 4.59
CA LYS A 182 -31.48 -16.28 3.28
C LYS A 182 -32.88 -16.91 3.22
N ILE A 183 -33.32 -17.54 4.31
CA ILE A 183 -34.68 -18.11 4.40
C ILE A 183 -35.73 -16.99 4.39
N GLN A 184 -35.47 -15.86 5.04
CA GLN A 184 -36.36 -14.69 5.00
C GLN A 184 -36.39 -14.03 3.62
N ASP A 185 -35.25 -13.85 2.94
CA ASP A 185 -35.17 -13.31 1.58
C ASP A 185 -35.97 -14.15 0.57
N ILE A 186 -35.82 -15.48 0.64
CA ILE A 186 -36.58 -16.42 -0.19
C ILE A 186 -38.08 -16.32 0.15
N LYS A 187 -38.44 -16.33 1.43
CA LYS A 187 -39.84 -16.25 1.87
C LYS A 187 -40.50 -14.91 1.51
N ALA A 188 -39.75 -13.81 1.49
CA ALA A 188 -40.23 -12.50 1.04
C ALA A 188 -40.50 -12.49 -0.46
N LYS A 189 -39.57 -13.01 -1.27
CA LYS A 189 -39.74 -13.10 -2.75
C LYS A 189 -40.95 -13.93 -3.16
N PHE A 190 -41.29 -14.99 -2.42
CA PHE A 190 -42.47 -15.81 -2.68
C PHE A 190 -43.79 -15.27 -2.08
N LYS A 191 -43.79 -14.17 -1.32
CA LYS A 191 -45.01 -13.66 -0.65
C LYS A 191 -45.76 -12.56 -1.42
N ASN A 192 -45.25 -12.08 -2.55
CA ASN A 192 -45.87 -11.03 -3.37
C ASN A 192 -46.33 -11.53 -4.77
N PRO A 193 -47.29 -12.46 -4.88
CA PRO A 193 -48.08 -12.62 -6.11
C PRO A 193 -49.21 -11.59 -6.16
N LEU A 194 -49.37 -10.93 -7.30
CA LEU A 194 -50.50 -10.06 -7.71
C LEU A 194 -50.96 -8.96 -6.71
N GLN A 195 -50.63 -7.71 -7.06
CA GLN A 195 -51.67 -6.71 -7.25
C GLN A 195 -51.49 -6.06 -8.62
N GLN A 196 -52.51 -6.21 -9.47
CA GLN A 196 -52.84 -5.42 -10.66
C GLN A 196 -54.33 -5.07 -10.54
#